data_AF-A0A6A8LLT8-F1
#
_entry.id   AF-A0A6A8LLT8-F1
#
_cell.length_a   1.000
_cell.length_b   1.000
_cell.length_c   1.000
_cell.angle_alpha   90.00
_cell.angle_beta   90.00
_cell.angle_gamma   90.00
#
_symmetry.space_group_name_H-M   'P 1'
#
loop_
_entity.id
_entity.type
_entity.pdbx_description
1 polymer ?
#
loop_
_entity_poly.entity_id
_entity_poly.type
_entity_poly.pdbx_seq_one_letter_code
_entity_poly.pdbx_strand_id
1 'polypeptide(L)'
;MIQAYKYGEDFIFIGPSIISEVDEQGNYIIPENCTLIQPPSFFKAKFDPSKQIWIESATREEKNSILEHAKNVQGPTAVDILKQQNAVIMEQLAEAQSAAEEQSRILADLLLMLAEGGKA
;
A
#
# COMPACT_ATOMS: atom_id res chain seq x y z
N MET A 1 -17.68 -29.51 -16.06
CA MET A 1 -16.60 -29.00 -15.19
C MET A 1 -17.21 -27.98 -14.25
N ILE A 2 -17.03 -28.12 -12.94
CA ILE A 2 -17.50 -27.15 -11.95
C ILE A 2 -16.33 -26.60 -11.16
N GLN A 3 -16.42 -25.34 -10.72
CA GLN A 3 -15.45 -24.75 -9.82
C GLN A 3 -15.88 -25.02 -8.38
N ALA A 4 -15.02 -25.70 -7.63
CA ALA A 4 -15.13 -25.85 -6.19
C ALA A 4 -13.98 -25.09 -5.51
N TYR A 5 -14.11 -24.86 -4.21
CA TYR A 5 -13.18 -24.15 -3.37
C TYR A 5 -12.60 -25.13 -2.36
N LYS A 6 -11.31 -25.43 -2.51
CA LYS A 6 -10.61 -26.40 -1.67
C LYS A 6 -10.13 -25.74 -0.39
N TYR A 7 -10.35 -26.42 0.74
CA TYR A 7 -9.78 -26.06 2.03
C TYR A 7 -8.88 -27.18 2.57
N GLY A 8 -7.93 -26.82 3.43
CA GLY A 8 -7.01 -27.76 4.08
C GLY A 8 -7.62 -28.43 5.32
N GLU A 9 -6.82 -29.23 6.02
CA GLU A 9 -7.20 -29.89 7.28
C GLU A 9 -7.55 -28.86 8.37
N ASP A 10 -6.90 -27.70 8.38
CA ASP A 10 -7.22 -26.57 9.26
C ASP A 10 -8.48 -25.78 8.83
N PHE A 11 -9.18 -26.27 7.81
CA PHE A 11 -10.29 -25.60 7.12
C PHE A 11 -9.91 -24.26 6.47
N ILE A 12 -8.63 -23.95 6.34
CA ILE A 12 -8.15 -22.75 5.68
C ILE A 12 -8.28 -22.90 4.16
N PHE A 13 -8.77 -21.87 3.49
CA PHE A 13 -8.88 -21.82 2.04
C PHE A 13 -7.50 -21.99 1.39
N ILE A 14 -7.38 -23.00 0.50
CA ILE A 14 -6.16 -23.26 -0.28
C ILE A 14 -6.27 -22.60 -1.66
N GLY A 15 -7.43 -22.75 -2.32
CA GLY A 15 -7.61 -22.22 -3.65
C GLY A 15 -8.81 -22.81 -4.40
N PRO A 16 -9.17 -22.24 -5.55
CA PRO A 16 -10.16 -22.83 -6.44
C PRO A 16 -9.61 -24.12 -7.06
N SER A 17 -10.48 -25.13 -7.21
CA SER A 17 -10.19 -26.41 -7.84
C SER A 17 -11.29 -26.75 -8.83
N ILE A 18 -10.93 -27.20 -10.03
CA ILE A 18 -11.90 -27.59 -11.05
C ILE A 18 -12.19 -29.08 -10.90
N ILE A 19 -13.46 -29.41 -10.67
CA ILE A 19 -13.95 -30.78 -10.61
C ILE A 19 -14.53 -31.14 -11.98
N SER A 20 -13.97 -32.17 -12.60
CA SER A 20 -14.39 -32.72 -13.89
C SER A 20 -14.94 -34.14 -13.77
N GLU A 21 -14.79 -34.78 -12.62
CA GLU A 21 -15.24 -36.15 -12.36
C GLU A 21 -16.74 -36.18 -12.05
N VAL A 22 -17.45 -37.12 -12.67
CA VAL A 22 -18.90 -37.32 -12.53
C VAL A 22 -19.18 -38.77 -12.17
N ASP A 23 -20.21 -38.99 -11.35
CA ASP A 23 -20.67 -40.32 -10.96
C ASP A 23 -21.46 -41.01 -12.09
N GLU A 24 -21.87 -42.26 -11.84
CA GLU A 24 -22.66 -43.07 -12.77
C GLU A 24 -24.06 -42.49 -13.07
N GLN A 25 -24.50 -41.49 -12.30
CA GLN A 25 -25.77 -40.78 -12.43
C GLN A 25 -25.60 -39.40 -13.10
N GLY A 26 -24.35 -39.01 -13.44
CA GLY A 26 -24.02 -37.74 -14.06
C GLY A 26 -23.84 -36.56 -13.10
N ASN A 27 -23.77 -36.79 -11.78
CA ASN A 27 -23.50 -35.74 -10.79
C ASN A 27 -21.99 -35.58 -10.54
N TYR A 28 -21.53 -34.35 -10.30
CA TYR A 28 -20.13 -34.10 -10.00
C TYR A 28 -19.73 -34.65 -8.63
N ILE A 29 -18.62 -35.37 -8.58
CA ILE A 29 -18.07 -35.94 -7.33
C ILE A 29 -17.26 -34.84 -6.63
N ILE A 30 -17.85 -34.22 -5.60
CA ILE A 30 -17.18 -33.17 -4.81
C ILE A 30 -16.48 -33.83 -3.63
N PRO A 31 -15.14 -33.71 -3.52
CA PRO A 31 -14.39 -34.21 -2.37
C PRO A 31 -14.82 -33.54 -1.06
N GLU A 32 -14.69 -34.23 0.08
CA GLU A 32 -15.06 -33.69 1.41
C GLU A 32 -14.27 -32.44 1.83
N ASN A 33 -13.14 -32.17 1.19
CA ASN A 33 -12.32 -30.97 1.42
C ASN A 33 -12.63 -29.83 0.42
N CYS A 34 -13.71 -29.94 -0.34
CA CYS A 34 -14.12 -28.96 -1.33
C CYS A 34 -15.55 -28.48 -1.03
N THR A 35 -15.77 -27.17 -1.17
CA THR A 35 -17.10 -26.55 -1.07
C THR A 35 -17.43 -25.80 -2.35
N LEU A 36 -18.70 -25.71 -2.73
CA LEU A 36 -19.15 -24.88 -3.85
C LEU A 36 -19.31 -23.40 -3.46
N ILE A 37 -19.21 -23.10 -2.17
CA ILE A 37 -19.43 -21.76 -1.63
C ILE A 37 -18.15 -20.97 -1.81
N GLN A 38 -18.23 -19.83 -2.50
CA GLN A 38 -17.09 -18.95 -2.69
C GLN A 38 -16.70 -18.26 -1.37
N PRO A 39 -15.41 -18.28 -0.98
CA PRO A 39 -14.93 -17.47 0.13
C PRO A 39 -15.08 -15.98 -0.20
N PRO A 40 -15.62 -15.16 0.73
CA PRO A 40 -15.53 -13.72 0.67
C PRO A 40 -14.07 -13.24 0.68
N SER A 41 -13.86 -11.96 0.41
CA SER A 41 -12.53 -11.33 0.49
C SER A 41 -12.09 -11.20 1.95
N PHE A 42 -11.51 -12.28 2.49
CA PHE A 42 -10.90 -12.34 3.82
C PHE A 42 -9.39 -12.44 3.72
N PHE A 43 -8.68 -11.90 4.72
CA PHE A 43 -7.22 -12.08 4.82
C PHE A 43 -6.83 -13.56 4.98
N LYS A 44 -7.67 -14.31 5.72
CA LYS A 44 -7.51 -15.75 5.97
C LYS A 44 -8.90 -16.36 6.11
N ALA A 45 -9.43 -16.84 4.98
CA ALA A 45 -10.73 -17.49 4.93
C ALA A 45 -10.63 -18.89 5.54
N LYS A 46 -11.47 -19.17 6.54
CA LYS A 46 -11.62 -20.48 7.16
C LYS A 46 -13.04 -20.98 6.94
N PHE A 47 -13.21 -22.20 6.47
CA PHE A 47 -14.52 -22.80 6.26
C PHE A 47 -15.06 -23.38 7.57
N ASP A 48 -16.29 -23.05 7.94
CA ASP A 48 -17.00 -23.64 9.06
C ASP A 48 -17.96 -24.70 8.50
N PRO A 49 -17.64 -26.01 8.58
CA PRO A 49 -18.47 -27.07 7.98
C PRO A 49 -19.82 -27.21 8.68
N SER A 50 -19.94 -26.83 9.95
CA SER A 50 -21.20 -26.90 10.70
C SER A 50 -22.21 -25.85 10.23
N LYS A 51 -21.73 -24.66 9.87
CA LYS A 51 -22.56 -23.56 9.36
C LYS A 51 -22.56 -23.45 7.84
N GLN A 52 -21.68 -24.19 7.16
CA GLN A 52 -21.39 -24.09 5.73
C GLN A 52 -21.11 -22.64 5.29
N ILE A 53 -20.33 -21.90 6.07
CA ILE A 53 -19.94 -20.51 5.75
C ILE A 53 -18.43 -20.32 5.88
N TRP A 54 -17.91 -19.32 5.19
CA TRP A 54 -16.56 -18.84 5.41
C TRP A 54 -16.53 -17.80 6.51
N ILE A 55 -15.58 -17.95 7.43
CA ILE A 55 -15.31 -17.01 8.50
C ILE A 55 -13.88 -16.47 8.37
N GLU A 56 -13.67 -15.26 8.87
CA GLU A 56 -12.33 -14.69 8.93
C GLU A 56 -11.60 -15.18 10.17
N SER A 57 -10.50 -15.90 9.97
CA SER A 57 -9.70 -16.47 11.07
C SER A 57 -8.41 -15.71 11.36
N ALA A 58 -8.07 -14.68 10.57
CA ALA A 58 -6.85 -13.89 10.79
C ALA A 58 -6.95 -13.05 12.05
N THR A 59 -5.95 -13.17 12.93
CA THR A 59 -5.82 -12.31 14.11
C THR A 59 -5.49 -10.86 13.71
N ARG A 60 -5.67 -9.92 14.66
CA ARG A 60 -5.37 -8.50 14.39
C ARG A 60 -3.88 -8.29 14.11
N GLU A 61 -3.04 -9.04 14.82
CA GLU A 61 -1.59 -9.04 14.68
C GLU A 61 -1.13 -9.60 13.32
N GLU A 62 -1.71 -10.70 12.86
CA GLU A 62 -1.44 -11.25 11.52
C GLU A 62 -1.85 -10.26 10.42
N LYS A 63 -3.05 -9.67 10.52
CA LYS A 63 -3.51 -8.65 9.57
C LYS A 63 -2.56 -7.46 9.52
N ASN A 64 -2.12 -6.97 10.68
CA ASN A 64 -1.19 -5.84 10.73
C ASN A 64 0.15 -6.20 10.09
N SER A 65 0.66 -7.40 10.33
CA SER A 65 1.91 -7.88 9.70
C SER A 65 1.78 -7.97 8.17
N ILE A 66 0.65 -8.47 7.66
CA ILE A 66 0.39 -8.54 6.22
C ILE A 66 0.31 -7.14 5.61
N LEU A 67 -0.38 -6.21 6.28
CA LEU A 67 -0.50 -4.81 5.84
C LEU A 67 0.84 -4.09 5.84
N GLU A 68 1.64 -4.26 6.90
CA GLU A 68 2.98 -3.69 6.97
C GLU A 68 3.90 -4.29 5.90
N HIS A 69 3.83 -5.60 5.64
CA HIS A 69 4.57 -6.19 4.53
C HIS A 69 4.13 -5.63 3.17
N ALA A 70 2.82 -5.48 2.94
CA ALA A 70 2.29 -4.87 1.71
C ALA A 70 2.75 -3.42 1.54
N LYS A 71 2.78 -2.62 2.62
CA LYS A 71 3.34 -1.27 2.63
C LYS A 71 4.85 -1.24 2.34
N ASN A 72 5.61 -2.22 2.82
CA ASN A 72 7.05 -2.28 2.56
C ASN A 72 7.36 -2.71 1.10
N VAL A 73 6.46 -3.46 0.46
CA VAL A 73 6.59 -3.85 -0.95
C VAL A 73 6.16 -2.72 -1.89
N GLN A 74 5.16 -1.93 -1.49
CA GLN A 74 4.84 -0.68 -2.16
C GLN A 74 5.91 0.35 -1.80
N GLY A 75 6.87 0.53 -2.70
CA GLY A 75 7.86 1.62 -2.60
C GLY A 75 7.20 2.99 -2.36
N PRO A 76 8.02 4.04 -2.15
CA PRO A 76 7.54 5.36 -1.71
C PRO A 76 6.35 5.82 -2.55
N THR A 77 5.24 6.13 -1.86
CA THR A 77 4.02 6.53 -2.53
C THR A 77 4.22 7.90 -3.19
N ALA A 78 3.35 8.27 -4.13
CA ALA A 78 3.40 9.61 -4.74
C ALA A 78 3.38 10.73 -3.69
N VAL A 79 2.70 10.52 -2.56
CA VAL A 79 2.65 11.47 -1.44
C VAL A 79 4.01 11.59 -0.75
N ASP A 80 4.74 10.49 -0.57
CA ASP A 80 6.07 10.49 0.05
C ASP A 80 7.08 11.21 -0.84
N ILE A 81 7.01 10.99 -2.16
CA ILE A 81 7.85 11.68 -3.15
C ILE A 81 7.56 13.19 -3.14
N LEU A 82 6.29 13.59 -3.10
CA LEU A 82 5.90 15.01 -3.04
C LEU A 82 6.38 15.69 -1.76
N LYS A 83 6.31 15.01 -0.62
CA LYS A 83 6.86 15.53 0.64
C LYS A 83 8.37 15.78 0.53
N GLN A 84 9.10 14.83 -0.05
CA GLN A 84 10.54 14.97 -0.25
C GLN A 84 10.86 16.14 -1.20
N GLN A 85 10.13 16.27 -2.30
CA GLN A 85 10.29 17.39 -3.23
C GLN A 85 9.99 18.73 -2.57
N ASN A 86 8.92 18.83 -1.78
CA ASN A 86 8.58 20.06 -1.06
C ASN A 86 9.66 20.46 -0.05
N ALA A 87 10.28 19.50 0.64
CA ALA A 87 11.38 19.77 1.56
C ALA A 87 12.58 20.37 0.81
N VAL A 88 12.97 19.77 -0.32
CA VAL A 88 14.07 20.28 -1.17
C VAL A 88 13.76 21.67 -1.72
N ILE A 89 12.53 21.88 -2.20
CA ILE A 89 12.11 23.19 -2.72
C ILE A 89 12.12 24.26 -1.62
N MET A 90 11.68 23.93 -0.40
CA MET A 90 11.74 24.86 0.73
C MET A 90 13.18 25.25 1.08
N GLU A 91 14.11 24.30 1.06
CA GLU A 91 15.53 24.56 1.30
C GLU A 91 16.11 25.50 0.24
N GLN A 92 15.90 25.19 -1.04
CA GLN A 92 16.34 26.05 -2.14
C GLN A 92 15.72 27.45 -2.09
N LEU A 93 14.47 27.55 -1.67
CA LEU A 93 13.79 28.84 -1.51
C LEU A 93 14.43 29.66 -0.38
N ALA A 94 14.77 29.04 0.74
CA ALA A 94 15.44 29.71 1.85
C ALA A 94 16.85 30.21 1.48
N GLU A 95 17.60 29.40 0.72
CA GLU A 95 18.91 29.80 0.18
C GLU A 95 18.79 30.99 -0.78
N ALA A 96 17.85 30.92 -1.72
CA ALA A 96 17.62 32.00 -2.68
C ALA A 96 17.20 33.31 -2.01
N GLN A 97 16.37 33.24 -0.96
CA GLN A 97 15.98 34.41 -0.16
C GLN A 97 17.20 35.02 0.56
N SER A 98 18.01 34.18 1.20
CA SER A 98 19.23 34.64 1.90
C SER A 98 20.20 35.34 0.95
N ALA A 99 20.43 34.74 -0.23
CA ALA A 99 21.27 35.33 -1.27
C ALA A 99 20.73 36.67 -1.79
N ALA A 100 19.41 36.78 -1.98
CA ALA A 100 18.78 38.02 -2.41
C ALA A 100 18.89 39.14 -1.36
N GLU A 101 18.74 38.80 -0.08
CA GLU A 101 18.95 39.75 1.03
C GLU A 101 20.39 40.24 1.09
N GLU A 102 21.37 39.35 0.93
CA GLU A 102 22.78 39.71 0.91
C GLU A 102 23.12 40.63 -0.26
N GLN A 103 22.64 40.30 -1.47
CA GLN A 103 22.78 41.18 -2.63
C GLN A 103 22.16 42.56 -2.40
N SER A 104 20.99 42.62 -1.78
CA SER A 104 20.33 43.89 -1.45
C SER A 104 21.14 44.72 -0.46
N ARG A 105 21.77 44.09 0.55
CA ARG A 105 22.65 44.78 1.50
C ARG A 105 23.88 45.37 0.79
N ILE A 106 24.54 44.57 -0.04
CA ILE A 106 25.73 45.01 -0.79
C ILE A 106 25.38 46.19 -1.70
N LEU A 107 24.24 46.14 -2.40
CA LEU A 107 23.78 47.25 -3.24
C LEU A 107 23.51 48.53 -2.43
N ALA A 108 22.91 48.41 -1.25
CA ALA A 108 22.67 49.56 -0.38
C ALA A 108 23.98 50.21 0.08
N ASP A 109 24.98 49.40 0.48
CA ASP A 109 26.30 49.90 0.89
C ASP A 109 27.03 50.61 -0.27
N LEU A 110 27.00 50.02 -1.47
CA LEU A 110 27.58 50.65 -2.67
C LEU A 110 26.93 52.01 -2.98
N LEU A 111 25.59 52.10 -2.89
CA LEU A 111 24.87 53.35 -3.10
C LEU A 111 25.26 54.42 -2.08
N LEU A 112 25.43 54.04 -0.81
CA LEU A 112 25.85 54.95 0.25
C LEU A 112 27.27 55.47 0.02
N MET A 113 28.22 54.60 -0.33
CA MET A 113 29.59 55.01 -0.67
C MET A 113 29.64 55.98 -1.87
N LEU A 114 28.84 55.74 -2.91
CA LEU A 114 28.75 56.64 -4.06
C LEU A 114 28.14 58.00 -3.69
N ALA A 115 27.12 58.01 -2.83
CA ALA A 115 26.47 59.24 -2.37
C ALA A 115 27.38 60.09 -1.44
N GLU A 116 28.24 59.45 -0.64
CA GLU A 116 29.20 60.12 0.22
C GLU A 116 30.45 60.60 -0.55
N GLY A 117 30.95 59.80 -1.49
CA GLY A 117 32.09 60.17 -2.35
C GLY A 117 31.83 61.30 -3.36
N GLY A 118 30.56 61.65 -3.60
CA GLY A 118 30.14 62.78 -4.45
C GLY A 118 30.04 64.13 -3.72
N LYS A 119 30.36 64.21 -2.42
CA LYS A 119 30.40 65.45 -1.64
C LYS A 119 31.85 65.88 -1.39
N ALA A 120 32.52 66.40 -2.42
CA ALA A 120 33.79 67.10 -2.30
C ALA A 120 33.83 68.29 -3.27
#